data_AF-A0A1Q5BKT4-F1
#
_entry.id   AF-A0A1Q5BKT4-F1
#
_cell.length_a   1.000
_cell.length_b   1.000
_cell.length_c   1.000
_cell.angle_alpha   90.00
_cell.angle_beta   90.00
_cell.angle_gamma   90.00
#
_symmetry.space_group_name_H-M   'P 1'
#
loop_
_entity.id
_entity.type
_entity.pdbx_description
1 polymer ?
#
loop_
_entity_poly.entity_id
_entity_poly.type
_entity_poly.pdbx_seq_one_letter_code
_entity_poly.pdbx_strand_id
1 'polypeptide(L)' 'MNRATLPVSRPATLHWFKSSYSSDQGGNCVEIATHPAAVHIRDSKVTDGPVLTVEPATWSAFVHGSGTAL' A
#
# COMPACT_ATOMS: atom_id res chain seq x y z
N MET A 1 18.68 -1.57 26.61
CA MET A 1 17.96 -0.75 25.62
C MET A 1 18.38 -1.20 24.22
N ASN A 2 17.84 -2.32 23.78
CA ASN A 2 18.14 -3.00 22.52
C ASN A 2 17.13 -2.56 21.46
N ARG A 3 17.54 -1.72 20.51
CA ARG A 3 16.78 -1.48 19.28
C ARG A 3 16.92 -2.75 18.43
N ALA A 4 15.85 -3.55 18.35
CA ALA A 4 15.78 -4.66 17.41
C ALA A 4 15.82 -4.07 15.99
N THR A 5 16.97 -4.18 15.33
CA THR A 5 17.11 -3.90 13.90
C THR A 5 16.31 -4.96 13.17
N LEU A 6 15.13 -4.61 12.65
CA LEU A 6 14.38 -5.49 11.75
C LEU A 6 15.30 -5.86 10.57
N PRO A 7 15.33 -7.13 10.11
CA PRO A 7 16.09 -7.48 8.93
C PRO A 7 15.59 -6.64 7.76
N VAL A 8 16.50 -6.00 7.03
CA VAL A 8 16.14 -5.31 5.79
C VAL A 8 15.59 -6.38 4.85
N SER A 9 14.27 -6.41 4.68
CA SER A 9 13.62 -7.35 3.76
C SER A 9 14.27 -7.16 2.39
N ARG A 10 14.86 -8.21 1.81
CA ARG A 10 15.28 -8.23 0.40
C ARG A 10 14.12 -7.64 -0.42
N PRO A 11 14.39 -6.84 -1.48
CA PRO A 11 13.33 -6.34 -2.33
C PRO A 11 12.65 -7.55 -2.98
N ALA A 12 11.54 -7.99 -2.39
CA ALA A 12 10.59 -8.82 -3.08
C ALA A 12 10.11 -7.98 -4.26
N THR A 13 10.07 -8.58 -5.44
CA THR A 13 9.50 -7.92 -6.61
C THR A 13 8.05 -7.58 -6.29
N LEU A 14 7.77 -6.30 -6.06
CA LEU A 14 6.43 -5.84 -5.74
C LEU A 14 5.56 -5.94 -6.99
N HIS A 15 4.50 -6.74 -6.90
CA HIS A 15 3.50 -6.85 -7.95
C HIS A 15 2.42 -5.79 -7.71
N TRP A 16 2.44 -4.72 -8.53
CA TRP A 16 1.54 -3.59 -8.40
C TRP A 16 0.22 -3.82 -9.12
N PHE A 17 -0.88 -3.50 -8.45
CA PHE A 17 -2.25 -3.55 -8.96
C PHE A 17 -2.83 -2.14 -8.94
N LYS A 18 -3.16 -1.60 -10.12
CA LYS A 18 -3.81 -0.30 -10.28
C LYS A 18 -5.31 -0.43 -9.99
N SER A 19 -5.87 0.52 -9.24
CA SER A 19 -7.30 0.57 -8.95
C SER A 19 -8.13 0.82 -10.22
N SER A 20 -9.29 0.17 -10.34
CA SER A 20 -10.25 0.38 -11.45
C SER A 20 -10.86 1.78 -11.45
N TYR A 21 -10.85 2.48 -10.31
CA TYR A 21 -11.32 3.86 -10.18
C TYR A 21 -10.27 4.89 -10.59
N SER A 22 -9.05 4.43 -10.91
CA SER A 22 -7.95 5.28 -11.36
C SER A 22 -8.03 5.50 -12.88
N SER A 23 -8.83 6.49 -13.28
CA SER A 23 -8.94 6.95 -14.66
C SER A 23 -8.13 8.22 -14.94
N ASP A 24 -7.74 8.41 -16.19
CA ASP A 24 -6.95 9.57 -16.63
C ASP A 24 -7.76 10.88 -16.67
N GLN A 25 -9.09 10.80 -16.46
CA GLN A 25 -10.02 11.93 -16.52
C GLN A 25 -10.21 12.64 -15.16
N GLY A 26 -9.18 12.62 -14.30
CA GLY A 26 -9.19 13.34 -13.02
C GLY A 26 -9.61 12.50 -11.80
N GLY A 27 -9.55 11.17 -11.88
CA GLY A 27 -9.75 10.30 -10.72
C GLY A 27 -8.56 10.30 -9.76
N ASN A 28 -8.80 9.79 -8.54
CA ASN A 28 -7.76 9.48 -7.57
C ASN A 28 -7.00 8.23 -8.03
N CYS A 29 -5.74 8.40 -8.43
CA CYS A 29 -4.93 7.33 -9.03
C CYS A 29 -4.09 6.61 -7.99
N VAL A 30 -4.41 5.35 -7.69
CA VAL A 30 -3.73 4.56 -6.66
C VAL A 30 -3.36 3.19 -7.20
N GLU A 31 -2.15 2.74 -6.86
CA GLU A 31 -1.71 1.34 -7.01
C GLU A 31 -1.35 0.74 -5.65
N ILE A 32 -1.60 -0.56 -5.51
CA ILE A 32 -1.22 -1.32 -4.32
C ILE A 32 -0.34 -2.52 -4.69
N ALA A 33 0.60 -2.87 -3.82
CA ALA A 33 1.32 -4.15 -3.88
C ALA A 33 1.21 -4.84 -2.53
N THR A 34 0.67 -6.06 -2.52
CA THR A 34 0.52 -6.86 -1.31
C THR A 34 1.73 -7.77 -1.13
N HIS A 35 2.26 -7.81 0.09
CA HIS A 35 3.37 -8.67 0.50
C HIS A 35 3.03 -9.28 1.87
N PRO A 36 3.48 -10.51 2.20
CA PRO A 36 3.15 -11.13 3.49
C PRO A 36 3.52 -10.30 4.72
N ALA A 37 4.51 -9.42 4.60
CA ALA A 37 4.97 -8.54 5.68
C ALA A 37 4.46 -7.09 5.60
N ALA A 38 3.86 -6.67 4.47
CA ALA A 38 3.50 -5.27 4.25
C ALA A 38 2.52 -5.08 3.09
N VAL A 39 1.75 -4.00 3.15
CA VAL A 39 0.99 -3.47 2.03
C VAL A 39 1.60 -2.15 1.62
N HIS A 40 1.98 -2.04 0.35
CA HIS A 40 2.56 -0.84 -0.23
C HIS A 40 1.52 -0.13 -1.09
N ILE A 41 1.41 1.19 -0.94
CA ILE A 41 0.44 2.03 -1.62
C ILE A 41 1.19 3.21 -2.22
N ARG A 42 0.91 3.52 -3.50
CA ARG A 42 1.50 4.69 -4.17
C ARG A 42 0.53 5.35 -5.13
N ASP A 43 0.88 6.56 -5.53
CA ASP A 43 0.20 7.28 -6.60
C ASP A 43 0.57 6.67 -7.96
N SER A 44 -0.43 6.31 -8.79
CA SER A 44 -0.17 5.68 -10.09
C SER A 44 0.45 6.64 -11.12
N LYS A 45 0.30 7.96 -10.94
CA LYS A 45 0.85 8.99 -11.84
C LYS A 45 2.29 9.33 -11.49
N VAL A 46 2.70 9.10 -10.24
CA VAL A 46 4.05 9.39 -9.74
C VAL A 46 4.67 8.13 -9.16
N THR A 47 4.99 7.17 -10.03
CA THR A 47 5.47 5.83 -9.64
C THR A 47 6.82 5.83 -8.93
N ASP A 48 7.64 6.87 -9.15
CA ASP A 48 8.94 7.10 -8.50
C ASP A 48 8.81 7.95 -7.23
N GLY A 49 7.58 8.30 -6.85
CA GLY A 49 7.27 9.07 -5.66
C GLY A 49 7.28 8.24 -4.38
N PRO A 50 6.91 8.86 -3.24
CA PRO A 50 6.83 8.17 -1.96
C PRO A 50 5.84 6.99 -1.97
N VAL A 51 6.23 5.91 -1.29
CA VAL A 51 5.39 4.72 -1.08
C VAL A 51 4.96 4.66 0.39
N LEU A 52 3.66 4.70 0.62
CA LEU A 52 3.10 4.43 1.95
C LEU A 52 3.17 2.93 2.21
N THR A 53 3.80 2.53 3.33
CA THR A 53 3.93 1.13 3.73
C THR A 53 3.17 0.89 5.03
N VAL A 54 2.26 -0.07 5.01
CA VAL A 54 1.36 -0.39 6.13
C VAL A 54 1.52 -1.87 6.49
N GLU A 55 1.43 -2.19 7.77
CA GLU A 55 1.43 -3.58 8.24
C GLU A 55 0.10 -4.28 7.84
N PRO A 56 0.11 -5.58 7.48
CA PRO A 56 -1.08 -6.23 6.92
C PRO A 56 -2.31 -6.20 7.83
N ALA A 57 -2.17 -6.42 9.14
CA ALA A 57 -3.32 -6.38 10.06
C ALA A 57 -3.92 -4.97 10.16
N THR A 58 -3.07 -3.94 10.15
CA THR A 58 -3.49 -2.53 10.11
C THR A 58 -4.27 -2.22 8.83
N TRP A 59 -3.80 -2.70 7.67
CA TRP A 59 -4.51 -2.54 6.41
C TRP A 59 -5.88 -3.24 6.42
N SER A 60 -5.95 -4.47 6.91
CA SER A 60 -7.22 -5.19 7.05
C SER A 60 -8.21 -4.46 7.97
N ALA A 61 -7.74 -3.95 9.11
CA ALA A 61 -8.58 -3.17 10.02
C ALA A 61 -9.13 -1.90 9.36
N PHE A 62 -8.28 -1.17 8.61
CA PHE A 62 -8.67 0.03 7.88
C PHE A 62 -9.78 -0.25 6.85
N VAL A 63 -9.60 -1.27 6.01
CA VAL A 63 -10.58 -1.59 4.95
C VAL A 63 -11.91 -2.05 5.55
N HIS A 64 -11.91 -2.85 6.62
CA HIS A 64 -13.14 -3.24 7.28
C HIS A 64 -13.86 -2.06 7.95
N GLY A 65 -13.12 -1.13 8.55
CA GLY A 65 -13.69 0.11 9.12
C GLY A 65 -14.28 1.04 8.06
N SER A 66 -13.73 1.04 6.84
CA SER A 66 -14.26 1.86 5.73
C SER A 66 -15.58 1.35 5.13
N GLY A 67 -16.03 0.13 5.49
CA GLY A 67 -17.27 -0.47 5.01
C GLY A 67 -18.52 -0.08 5.81
N THR A 68 -18.38 0.60 6.96
CA THR A 68 -19.53 1.14 7.71
C THR A 68 -19.84 2.55 7.21
N ALA A 69 -20.65 2.63 6.16
CA ALA A 69 -21.35 3.87 5.84
C ALA A 69 -22.36 4.16 6.97
N LEU A 70 -22.19 5.29 7.64
CA LEU A 70 -23.31 6.03 8.25
C LEU A 70 -23.99 6.85 7.16
#